data_AF-A0A195B0L6-F1
#
_entry.id   AF-A0A195B0L6-F1
#
_cell.length_a   1.000
_cell.length_b   1.000
_cell.length_c   1.000
_cell.angle_alpha   90.00
_cell.angle_beta   90.00
_cell.angle_gamma   90.00
#
_symmetry.space_group_name_H-M   'P 1'
#
loop_
_entity.id
_entity.type
_entity.pdbx_description
1 polymer ?
#
loop_
_entity_poly.entity_id
_entity_poly.type
_entity_poly.pdbx_seq_one_letter_code
_entity_poly.pdbx_strand_id
1 'polypeptide(L)'
;MAVAYLPILPEMQKYCTFSTILEQGELTVLMKRPQESATGSGLLAPFNKTVWLFVLAAVISVGPVIYTFATFRAKLWNKPDSENFSLFSCVWFVYSSLLKQGTNIIATTDSTRILIAMWWIFILILTSFYTANLTAFLTRPQFTLPINNVQDILRKGYQWVTYKGRTIDLVLSEFHDVEDLNLLNVTRWKDNYITSYEYPVNDIFNALEKNKLFLGETHYLKTLIFENYINKTRQHLNHRDRCTYVIMPNTIYLINKAFAFPINSTLKKLFNKELITLMASGIMTREKLRKLPIAQVCPLDLRSTERQLSIADLSLTFKVILAGYMIAMIIFVLEILINWLVKFYKRRKKIGRKSDRTFFCKWKRKSNDSLIPQLVYTTKNQLFDKRNIQLPFSNIPYDIVQGKKYCINGRDYYIVFDRYGDQRLIPIRTPSAFLFQYTA
;
A
#
# COMPACT_ATOMS: atom_id res chain seq x y z
N MET A 1 -20.29 -30.69 -47.42
CA MET A 1 -19.10 -30.06 -46.80
C MET A 1 -19.62 -29.03 -45.81
N ALA A 2 -19.11 -29.00 -44.59
CA ALA A 2 -19.43 -27.96 -43.62
C ALA A 2 -18.23 -27.01 -43.51
N VAL A 3 -18.44 -25.76 -43.94
CA VAL A 3 -17.41 -24.72 -43.93
C VAL A 3 -17.56 -23.91 -42.63
N ALA A 4 -16.99 -24.47 -41.57
CA ALA A 4 -16.95 -23.83 -40.26
C ALA A 4 -15.74 -24.35 -39.50
N TYR A 5 -15.21 -23.55 -38.56
CA TYR A 5 -14.12 -23.97 -37.68
C TYR A 5 -14.65 -24.95 -36.63
N LEU A 6 -14.83 -26.20 -37.06
CA LEU A 6 -15.37 -27.26 -36.22
C LEU A 6 -14.24 -27.92 -35.43
N PRO A 7 -14.44 -28.17 -34.12
CA PRO A 7 -13.46 -28.91 -33.33
C PRO A 7 -13.32 -30.34 -33.85
N ILE A 8 -12.08 -30.82 -33.94
CA ILE A 8 -11.77 -32.20 -34.29
C ILE A 8 -11.97 -33.04 -33.03
N LEU A 9 -13.03 -33.83 -33.02
CA LEU A 9 -13.39 -34.70 -31.89
C LEU A 9 -13.41 -36.17 -32.36
N PRO A 10 -12.94 -37.13 -31.55
CA PRO A 10 -12.94 -38.55 -31.90
C PRO A 10 -14.31 -39.09 -32.28
N GLU A 11 -15.38 -38.72 -31.56
CA GLU A 11 -16.74 -39.14 -31.90
C GLU A 11 -17.20 -38.66 -33.27
N MET A 12 -16.87 -37.41 -33.63
CA MET A 12 -17.25 -36.82 -34.92
C MET A 12 -16.53 -37.47 -36.10
N GLN A 13 -15.36 -38.08 -35.89
CA GLN A 13 -14.63 -38.79 -36.95
C GLN A 13 -15.37 -40.03 -37.46
N LYS A 14 -16.34 -40.56 -36.70
CA LYS A 14 -17.21 -41.67 -37.15
C LYS A 14 -18.19 -41.23 -38.24
N TYR A 15 -18.58 -39.95 -38.24
CA TYR A 15 -19.62 -39.41 -39.11
C TYR A 15 -19.08 -38.53 -40.25
N CYS A 16 -17.87 -37.97 -40.09
CA CYS A 16 -17.27 -37.08 -41.08
C CYS A 16 -15.76 -37.21 -41.13
N THR A 17 -15.16 -36.78 -42.24
CA THR A 17 -13.70 -36.69 -42.38
C THR A 17 -13.26 -35.24 -42.32
N PHE A 18 -12.26 -34.94 -41.49
CA PHE A 18 -11.75 -33.57 -41.35
C PHE A 18 -10.70 -33.21 -42.40
N SER A 19 -10.61 -31.91 -42.69
CA SER A 19 -9.52 -31.29 -43.45
C SER A 19 -8.19 -31.32 -42.67
N THR A 20 -7.16 -30.70 -43.22
CA THR A 20 -6.01 -30.28 -42.42
C THR A 20 -6.46 -29.35 -41.29
N ILE A 21 -5.72 -29.35 -40.17
CA ILE A 21 -5.98 -28.47 -39.04
C ILE A 21 -5.82 -27.03 -39.53
N LEU A 22 -6.85 -26.20 -39.36
CA LEU A 22 -6.87 -24.81 -39.81
C LEU A 22 -6.53 -23.83 -38.68
N GLU A 23 -6.94 -24.18 -37.46
CA GLU A 23 -6.79 -23.32 -36.30
C GLU A 23 -6.62 -24.20 -35.05
N GLN A 24 -5.76 -23.75 -34.14
CA GLN A 24 -5.73 -24.26 -32.77
C GLN A 24 -6.41 -23.24 -31.86
N GLY A 25 -7.51 -23.66 -31.24
CA GLY A 25 -8.26 -22.91 -30.24
C GLY A 25 -7.76 -23.23 -28.84
N GLU A 26 -7.68 -22.22 -27.99
CA GLU A 26 -7.30 -22.35 -26.59
C GLU A 26 -8.54 -22.19 -25.72
N LEU A 27 -8.77 -23.11 -24.80
CA LEU A 27 -9.82 -23.00 -23.79
C LEU A 27 -9.24 -22.34 -22.54
N THR A 28 -9.85 -21.25 -22.10
CA THR A 28 -9.42 -20.48 -20.91
C THR A 28 -10.63 -20.03 -20.09
N VAL A 29 -10.33 -19.38 -18.97
CA VAL A 29 -11.33 -18.83 -18.05
C VAL A 29 -11.31 -17.31 -18.12
N LEU A 30 -12.50 -16.71 -18.24
CA LEU A 30 -12.76 -15.30 -18.01
C LEU A 30 -13.18 -15.08 -16.55
N MET A 31 -12.60 -14.07 -15.92
CA MET A 31 -12.91 -13.69 -14.55
C MET A 31 -12.99 -12.18 -14.40
N LYS A 32 -13.62 -11.73 -13.31
CA LYS A 32 -13.54 -10.33 -12.89
C LYS A 32 -12.10 -9.99 -12.51
N ARG A 33 -11.60 -8.86 -13.02
CA ARG A 33 -10.27 -8.36 -12.69
C ARG A 33 -10.21 -8.10 -11.18
N PRO A 34 -9.21 -8.66 -10.46
CA PRO A 34 -9.05 -8.33 -9.06
C PRO A 34 -8.80 -6.83 -8.92
N GLN A 35 -9.36 -6.23 -7.88
CA GLN A 35 -8.96 -4.87 -7.52
C GLN A 35 -7.46 -4.88 -7.20
N GLU A 36 -6.77 -3.80 -7.54
CA GLU A 36 -5.35 -3.64 -7.22
C GLU A 36 -5.10 -4.08 -5.78
N SER A 37 -4.11 -4.95 -5.58
CA SER A 37 -3.68 -5.44 -4.25
C SER A 37 -2.99 -4.32 -3.47
N ALA A 38 -3.64 -3.17 -3.37
CA ALA A 38 -3.44 -2.13 -2.38
C ALA A 38 -3.96 -2.66 -1.03
N THR A 39 -3.38 -3.75 -0.54
CA THR A 39 -3.59 -4.08 0.86
C THR A 39 -3.05 -2.88 1.64
N GLY A 40 -3.90 -2.25 2.46
CA GLY A 40 -3.52 -1.07 3.25
C GLY A 40 -2.33 -1.31 4.20
N SER A 41 -1.75 -2.52 4.20
CA SER A 41 -0.47 -2.92 4.78
C SER A 41 0.77 -2.60 3.91
N GLY A 42 0.64 -1.87 2.80
CA GLY A 42 1.75 -1.56 1.88
C GLY A 42 2.99 -0.97 2.56
N LEU A 43 2.84 -0.31 3.71
CA LEU A 43 3.94 0.24 4.51
C LEU A 43 4.82 -0.83 5.20
N LEU A 44 4.24 -1.98 5.58
CA LEU A 44 4.95 -3.10 6.24
C LEU A 44 5.42 -4.18 5.26
N ALA A 45 4.88 -4.17 4.04
CA ALA A 45 5.20 -5.12 2.97
C ALA A 45 6.67 -5.19 2.51
N PRO A 46 7.48 -4.10 2.55
CA PRO A 46 8.84 -4.12 1.99
C PRO A 46 9.81 -5.08 2.68
N PHE A 47 9.55 -5.42 3.95
CA PHE A 47 10.36 -6.35 4.73
C PHE A 47 9.53 -7.55 5.17
N ASN A 48 10.15 -8.73 5.12
CA ASN A 48 9.56 -9.93 5.66
C ASN A 48 9.44 -9.82 7.20
N LYS A 49 8.47 -10.53 7.78
CA LYS A 49 8.22 -10.55 9.24
C LYS A 49 9.48 -10.90 10.04
N THR A 50 10.29 -11.81 9.52
CA THR A 50 11.57 -12.21 10.13
C THR A 50 12.54 -11.03 10.23
N VAL A 51 12.65 -10.21 9.18
CA VAL A 51 13.52 -9.02 9.16
C VAL A 51 13.02 -7.99 10.17
N TRP A 52 11.70 -7.76 10.23
CA TRP A 52 11.10 -6.88 11.23
C TRP A 52 11.43 -7.31 12.68
N LEU A 53 11.39 -8.61 12.96
CA LEU A 53 11.76 -9.15 14.27
C LEU A 53 13.24 -8.90 14.59
N PHE A 54 14.15 -9.09 13.62
CA PHE A 54 15.57 -8.79 13.81
C PHE A 54 15.85 -7.30 14.03
N VAL A 55 15.14 -6.41 13.32
CA VAL A 55 15.24 -4.95 13.54
C VAL A 55 14.80 -4.60 14.95
N LEU A 56 13.67 -5.14 15.42
CA LEU A 56 13.18 -4.93 16.78
C LEU A 56 14.18 -5.45 17.82
N ALA A 57 14.74 -6.64 17.60
CA ALA A 57 15.76 -7.21 18.48
C ALA A 57 17.04 -6.37 18.52
N ALA A 58 17.48 -5.81 17.39
CA ALA A 58 18.64 -4.93 17.31
C ALA A 58 18.42 -3.61 18.08
N VAL A 59 17.24 -2.99 17.96
CA VAL A 59 16.91 -1.75 18.69
C VAL A 59 16.91 -1.98 20.20
N ILE A 60 16.39 -3.12 20.66
CA ILE A 60 16.35 -3.46 22.09
C ILE A 60 17.75 -3.82 22.61
N SER A 61 18.61 -4.45 21.80
CA SER A 61 19.93 -4.92 22.25
C SER A 61 21.00 -3.82 22.26
N VAL A 62 20.97 -2.88 21.31
CA VAL A 62 22.02 -1.85 21.17
C VAL A 62 22.03 -0.86 22.34
N GLY A 63 20.86 -0.52 22.90
CA GLY A 63 20.79 0.37 24.08
C GLY A 63 21.56 -0.17 25.29
N PRO A 64 21.29 -1.41 25.74
CA PRO A 64 22.07 -2.10 26.74
C PRO A 64 23.56 -2.23 26.40
N VAL A 65 23.91 -2.52 25.13
CA VAL A 65 25.32 -2.60 24.70
C VAL A 65 26.03 -1.26 24.89
N ILE A 66 25.44 -0.15 24.46
CA ILE A 66 26.04 1.19 24.67
C ILE A 66 26.22 1.46 26.18
N TYR A 67 25.23 1.12 27.00
CA TYR A 67 25.32 1.27 28.45
C TYR A 67 26.41 0.41 29.09
N THR A 68 26.53 -0.86 28.71
CA THR A 68 27.56 -1.75 29.27
C THR A 68 28.96 -1.31 28.87
N PHE A 69 29.16 -0.87 27.63
CA PHE A 69 30.44 -0.31 27.18
C PHE A 69 30.79 1.00 27.91
N ALA A 70 29.84 1.91 28.08
CA ALA A 70 30.05 3.14 28.85
C ALA A 70 30.40 2.85 30.32
N THR A 71 29.67 1.92 30.94
CA THR A 71 29.88 1.52 32.34
C THR A 71 31.21 0.80 32.55
N PHE A 72 31.55 -0.13 31.65
CA PHE A 72 32.79 -0.90 31.73
C PHE A 72 34.00 0.03 31.59
N ARG A 73 33.94 0.99 30.66
CA ARG A 73 34.99 2.00 30.51
C ARG A 73 35.09 2.93 31.71
N ALA A 74 33.96 3.40 32.24
CA ALA A 74 33.94 4.23 33.44
C ALA A 74 34.63 3.53 34.62
N LYS A 75 34.35 2.23 34.79
CA LYS A 75 34.98 1.38 35.81
C LYS A 75 36.47 1.15 35.57
N LEU A 76 36.91 1.06 34.31
CA LEU A 76 38.31 0.76 33.97
C LEU A 76 39.23 1.99 34.10
N TRP A 77 38.74 3.19 33.79
CA TRP A 77 39.59 4.39 33.71
C TRP A 77 39.48 5.36 34.89
N ASN A 78 38.56 5.14 35.84
CA ASN A 78 38.39 5.93 37.09
C ASN A 78 38.55 7.46 36.91
N LYS A 79 38.09 8.01 35.77
CA LYS A 79 38.17 9.45 35.49
C LYS A 79 36.88 10.14 35.96
N PRO A 80 36.98 11.35 36.54
CA PRO A 80 35.82 12.13 37.00
C PRO A 80 34.91 12.61 35.85
N ASP A 81 35.40 12.63 34.60
CA ASP A 81 34.62 12.94 33.38
C ASP A 81 33.88 11.71 32.80
N SER A 82 33.52 10.75 33.66
CA SER A 82 32.87 9.51 33.22
C SER A 82 31.47 9.78 32.65
N GLU A 83 31.20 9.22 31.47
CA GLU A 83 29.90 9.27 30.82
C GLU A 83 28.83 8.56 31.67
N ASN A 84 28.06 9.33 32.44
CA ASN A 84 26.98 8.80 33.28
C ASN A 84 25.69 8.69 32.46
N PHE A 85 25.61 7.69 31.58
CA PHE A 85 24.39 7.41 30.83
C PHE A 85 23.45 6.50 31.63
N SER A 86 22.18 6.90 31.75
CA SER A 86 21.13 6.00 32.22
C SER A 86 20.77 4.98 31.13
N LEU A 87 20.48 3.73 31.53
CA LEU A 87 19.96 2.69 30.63
C LEU A 87 18.77 3.19 29.80
N PHE A 88 17.84 3.92 30.42
CA PHE A 88 16.68 4.47 29.74
C PHE A 88 17.07 5.52 28.70
N SER A 89 18.04 6.40 29.03
CA SER A 89 18.55 7.39 28.08
C SER A 89 19.22 6.71 26.88
N CYS A 90 19.98 5.63 27.08
CA CYS A 90 20.59 4.86 25.98
C CYS A 90 19.53 4.21 25.08
N VAL A 91 18.50 3.57 25.66
CA VAL A 91 17.40 2.97 24.87
C VAL A 91 16.63 4.06 24.11
N TRP A 92 16.34 5.19 24.76
CA TRP A 92 15.68 6.33 24.13
C TRP A 92 16.51 6.92 22.99
N PHE A 93 17.84 6.97 23.14
CA PHE A 93 18.78 7.38 22.09
C PHE A 93 18.70 6.48 20.87
N VAL A 94 18.75 5.16 21.09
CA VAL A 94 18.69 4.16 20.01
C VAL A 94 17.34 4.23 19.28
N TYR A 95 16.24 4.38 20.01
CA TYR A 95 14.91 4.56 19.43
C TYR A 95 14.79 5.86 18.61
N SER A 96 15.23 7.00 19.16
CA SER A 96 15.12 8.31 18.51
C SER A 96 16.01 8.39 17.26
N SER A 97 17.22 7.85 17.33
CA SER A 97 18.14 7.80 16.18
C SER A 97 17.59 6.96 15.04
N LEU A 98 16.88 5.85 15.32
CA LEU A 98 16.16 5.08 14.29
C LEU A 98 15.10 5.92 13.57
N LEU A 99 14.38 6.77 14.31
CA LEU A 99 13.41 7.73 13.77
C LEU A 99 14.07 8.95 13.10
N LYS A 100 15.40 8.96 12.97
CA LYS A 100 16.21 10.09 12.47
C LYS A 100 16.03 11.37 13.29
N GLN A 101 15.69 11.23 14.57
CA GLN A 101 15.52 12.33 15.52
C GLN A 101 16.77 12.49 16.38
N GLY A 102 17.23 13.72 16.56
CA GLY A 102 18.34 14.06 17.45
C GLY A 102 17.97 13.85 18.92
N THR A 103 18.98 13.59 19.75
CA THR A 103 18.83 13.41 21.21
C THR A 103 19.93 14.17 21.94
N ASN A 104 19.77 14.32 23.26
CA ASN A 104 20.67 15.11 24.10
C ASN A 104 21.88 14.32 24.64
N ILE A 105 22.19 13.15 24.07
CA ILE A 105 23.37 12.37 24.49
C ILE A 105 24.58 12.85 23.73
N ILE A 106 25.60 13.29 24.47
CA ILE A 106 26.88 13.72 23.93
C ILE A 106 27.94 12.73 24.42
N ALA A 107 28.51 11.96 23.49
CA ALA A 107 29.64 11.09 23.77
C ALA A 107 30.94 11.92 23.82
N THR A 108 31.60 11.92 24.97
CA THR A 108 32.90 12.55 25.21
C THR A 108 34.05 11.63 24.82
N THR A 109 33.81 10.33 24.80
CA THR A 109 34.80 9.27 24.57
C THR A 109 34.84 8.77 23.12
N ASP A 110 36.04 8.47 22.60
CA ASP A 110 36.21 7.94 21.24
C ASP A 110 35.59 6.55 21.01
N SER A 111 35.65 5.64 21.99
CA SER A 111 35.06 4.29 21.81
C SER A 111 33.53 4.31 21.73
N THR A 112 32.87 5.18 22.50
CA THR A 112 31.40 5.34 22.46
C THR A 112 30.97 6.10 21.22
N ARG A 113 31.78 7.07 20.73
CA ARG A 113 31.59 7.70 19.42
C ARG A 113 31.64 6.69 18.27
N ILE A 114 32.59 5.76 18.27
CA ILE A 114 32.68 4.72 17.23
C ILE A 114 31.45 3.79 17.27
N LEU A 115 30.99 3.37 18.45
CA LEU A 115 29.78 2.56 18.59
C LEU A 115 28.53 3.30 18.08
N ILE A 116 28.38 4.58 18.43
CA ILE A 116 27.29 5.44 17.95
C ILE A 116 27.38 5.62 16.42
N ALA A 117 28.56 5.86 15.88
CA ALA A 117 28.77 6.01 14.45
C ALA A 117 28.42 4.72 13.68
N MET A 118 28.81 3.55 14.19
CA MET A 118 28.42 2.26 13.61
C MET A 118 26.91 2.05 13.65
N TRP A 119 26.24 2.44 14.74
CA TRP A 119 24.79 2.42 14.83
C TRP A 119 24.13 3.36 13.82
N TRP A 120 24.66 4.56 13.61
CA TRP A 120 24.18 5.47 12.58
C TRP A 120 24.34 4.91 11.17
N ILE A 121 25.48 4.29 10.86
CA ILE A 121 25.68 3.62 9.56
C ILE A 121 24.65 2.51 9.37
N PHE A 122 24.39 1.70 10.40
CA PHE A 122 23.35 0.67 10.36
C PHE A 122 21.96 1.26 10.05
N ILE A 123 21.55 2.32 10.74
CA ILE A 123 20.26 3.00 10.48
C ILE A 123 20.21 3.57 9.06
N LEU A 124 21.29 4.19 8.58
CA LEU A 124 21.34 4.75 7.23
C LEU A 124 21.15 3.66 6.18
N ILE A 125 21.85 2.53 6.31
CA ILE A 125 21.71 1.38 5.41
C ILE A 125 20.29 0.81 5.49
N LEU A 126 19.78 0.56 6.70
CA LEU A 126 18.44 0.00 6.92
C LEU A 126 17.35 0.89 6.32
N THR A 127 17.39 2.19 6.58
CA THR A 127 16.39 3.14 6.07
C THR A 127 16.49 3.32 4.56
N SER A 128 17.71 3.30 4.00
CA SER A 128 17.92 3.32 2.54
C SER A 128 17.26 2.12 1.85
N PHE A 129 17.55 0.90 2.31
CA PHE A 129 16.91 -0.31 1.77
C PHE A 129 15.39 -0.33 1.96
N TYR A 130 14.91 0.14 3.11
CA TYR A 130 13.48 0.29 3.34
C TYR A 130 12.84 1.22 2.31
N THR A 131 13.42 2.41 2.09
CA THR A 131 12.91 3.37 1.10
C THR A 131 12.99 2.83 -0.32
N ALA A 132 14.09 2.17 -0.71
CA ALA A 132 14.24 1.59 -2.04
C ALA A 132 13.17 0.51 -2.31
N ASN A 133 13.00 -0.44 -1.40
CA ASN A 133 12.01 -1.51 -1.55
C ASN A 133 10.57 -0.98 -1.46
N LEU A 134 10.30 0.02 -0.61
CA LEU A 134 9.01 0.69 -0.57
C LEU A 134 8.71 1.41 -1.89
N THR A 135 9.65 2.17 -2.43
CA THR A 135 9.45 2.85 -3.72
C THR A 135 9.21 1.85 -4.85
N ALA A 136 9.96 0.75 -4.92
CA ALA A 136 9.76 -0.32 -5.89
C ALA A 136 8.38 -1.01 -5.74
N PHE A 137 7.92 -1.20 -4.50
CA PHE A 137 6.59 -1.77 -4.23
C PHE A 137 5.46 -0.81 -4.63
N LEU A 138 5.61 0.49 -4.35
CA LEU A 138 4.62 1.51 -4.69
C LEU A 138 4.57 1.79 -6.20
N THR A 139 5.70 1.67 -6.91
CA THR A 139 5.77 1.91 -8.36
C THR A 139 5.38 0.69 -9.18
N ARG A 140 5.46 -0.53 -8.61
CA ARG A 140 5.02 -1.77 -9.28
C ARG A 140 3.61 -2.14 -8.84
N PRO A 141 2.56 -1.82 -9.62
CA PRO A 141 1.22 -2.32 -9.36
C PRO A 141 1.22 -3.85 -9.51
N GLN A 142 1.11 -4.57 -8.39
CA GLN A 142 1.03 -6.03 -8.41
C GLN A 142 -0.43 -6.47 -8.43
N PHE A 143 -0.93 -6.86 -9.60
CA PHE A 143 -2.19 -7.59 -9.71
C PHE A 143 -1.91 -9.07 -9.45
N THR A 144 -2.28 -9.55 -8.28
CA THR A 144 -2.31 -10.99 -8.03
C THR A 144 -3.65 -11.53 -8.51
N LEU A 145 -3.64 -12.20 -9.66
CA LEU A 145 -4.81 -12.94 -10.15
C LEU A 145 -5.24 -13.97 -9.08
N PRO A 146 -6.54 -14.08 -8.80
CA PRO A 146 -7.02 -15.08 -7.86
C PRO A 146 -6.86 -16.50 -8.41
N ILE A 147 -6.83 -16.68 -9.73
CA ILE A 147 -6.76 -17.99 -10.38
C ILE A 147 -5.77 -17.87 -11.52
N ASN A 148 -4.70 -18.67 -11.46
CA ASN A 148 -3.75 -18.81 -12.56
C ASN A 148 -3.92 -20.15 -13.27
N ASN A 149 -4.33 -21.18 -12.54
CA ASN A 149 -4.48 -22.54 -13.02
C ASN A 149 -5.88 -23.11 -12.72
N VAL A 150 -6.22 -24.19 -13.41
CA VAL A 150 -7.44 -24.96 -13.15
C VAL A 150 -7.48 -25.51 -11.72
N GLN A 151 -6.33 -25.92 -11.19
CA GLN A 151 -6.19 -26.37 -9.79
C GLN A 151 -6.63 -25.31 -8.77
N ASP A 152 -6.40 -24.02 -9.05
CA ASP A 152 -6.79 -22.93 -8.15
C ASP A 152 -8.32 -22.80 -8.06
N ILE A 153 -9.04 -23.11 -9.14
CA ILE A 153 -10.51 -23.07 -9.20
C ILE A 153 -11.08 -24.04 -8.16
N LEU A 154 -10.52 -25.25 -8.10
CA LEU A 154 -10.93 -26.28 -7.13
C LEU A 154 -10.53 -25.95 -5.71
N ARG A 155 -9.26 -25.59 -5.51
CA ARG A 155 -8.72 -25.32 -4.18
C ARG A 155 -9.45 -24.17 -3.51
N LYS A 156 -9.86 -23.16 -4.28
CA LYS A 156 -10.59 -21.98 -3.79
C LYS A 156 -12.11 -22.13 -3.88
N GLY A 157 -12.62 -23.22 -4.47
CA GLY A 157 -14.05 -23.51 -4.55
C GLY A 157 -14.85 -22.52 -5.40
N TYR A 158 -14.25 -21.96 -6.46
CA TYR A 158 -14.97 -21.04 -7.34
C TYR A 158 -16.01 -21.77 -8.19
N GLN A 159 -17.19 -21.17 -8.32
CA GLN A 159 -18.22 -21.63 -9.25
C GLN A 159 -17.90 -21.15 -10.66
N TRP A 160 -18.23 -21.97 -11.66
CA TRP A 160 -18.00 -21.64 -13.05
C TRP A 160 -19.21 -21.94 -13.93
N VAL A 161 -19.30 -21.21 -15.04
CA VAL A 161 -20.40 -21.27 -15.99
C VAL A 161 -19.86 -21.40 -17.42
N THR A 162 -20.58 -22.12 -18.26
CA THR A 162 -20.27 -22.28 -19.68
C THR A 162 -21.56 -22.47 -20.47
N TYR A 163 -21.48 -22.31 -21.79
CA TYR A 163 -22.59 -22.58 -22.68
C TYR A 163 -22.82 -24.09 -22.82
N LYS A 164 -24.08 -24.52 -22.69
CA LYS A 164 -24.48 -25.91 -22.93
C LYS A 164 -24.38 -26.25 -24.42
N GLY A 165 -23.94 -27.46 -24.74
CA GLY A 165 -23.88 -27.94 -26.13
C GLY A 165 -22.81 -27.27 -27.01
N ARG A 166 -21.92 -26.44 -26.43
CA ARG A 166 -20.71 -25.97 -27.10
C ARG A 166 -19.59 -26.99 -26.93
N THR A 167 -18.50 -26.78 -27.67
CA THR A 167 -17.30 -27.62 -27.63
C THR A 167 -16.80 -27.89 -26.20
N ILE A 168 -16.87 -26.90 -25.31
CA ILE A 168 -16.39 -27.03 -23.92
C ILE A 168 -17.23 -28.03 -23.14
N ASP A 169 -18.56 -27.97 -23.25
CA ASP A 169 -19.46 -28.89 -22.55
C ASP A 169 -19.27 -30.32 -23.05
N LEU A 170 -19.10 -30.48 -24.37
CA LEU A 170 -18.83 -31.77 -25.01
C LEU A 170 -17.47 -32.34 -24.60
N VAL A 171 -16.42 -31.51 -24.64
CA VAL A 171 -15.06 -31.91 -24.24
C VAL A 171 -15.03 -32.31 -22.76
N LEU A 172 -15.75 -31.60 -21.90
CA LEU A 172 -15.86 -31.96 -20.48
C LEU A 172 -16.65 -33.26 -20.26
N SER A 173 -17.70 -33.52 -21.04
CA SER A 173 -18.48 -34.76 -20.90
C SER A 173 -17.79 -36.01 -21.42
N GLU A 174 -16.89 -35.86 -22.40
CA GLU A 174 -16.38 -36.99 -23.19
C GLU A 174 -14.91 -37.32 -22.86
N PHE A 175 -14.08 -36.33 -22.49
CA PHE A 175 -12.65 -36.56 -22.24
C PHE A 175 -12.33 -36.66 -20.75
N HIS A 176 -12.18 -37.90 -20.29
CA HIS A 176 -11.82 -38.25 -18.92
C HIS A 176 -10.32 -38.50 -18.68
N ASP A 177 -9.47 -38.37 -19.71
CA ASP A 177 -8.05 -38.75 -19.61
C ASP A 177 -7.11 -37.56 -19.34
N VAL A 178 -7.61 -36.33 -19.34
CA VAL A 178 -6.80 -35.13 -19.10
C VAL A 178 -7.02 -34.64 -17.67
N GLU A 179 -5.94 -34.58 -16.88
CA GLU A 179 -5.97 -34.26 -15.45
C GLU A 179 -6.73 -32.95 -15.17
N ASP A 180 -6.45 -31.87 -15.91
CA ASP A 180 -7.14 -30.58 -15.76
C ASP A 180 -8.65 -30.63 -16.09
N LEU A 181 -9.07 -31.47 -17.04
CA LEU A 181 -10.49 -31.64 -17.37
C LEU A 181 -11.21 -32.47 -16.31
N ASN A 182 -10.54 -33.47 -15.74
CA ASN A 182 -11.05 -34.26 -14.62
C ASN A 182 -11.28 -33.39 -13.39
N LEU A 183 -10.36 -32.47 -13.12
CA LEU A 183 -10.52 -31.48 -12.06
C LEU A 183 -11.79 -30.65 -12.26
N LEU A 184 -12.05 -30.16 -13.47
CA LEU A 184 -13.30 -29.44 -13.78
C LEU A 184 -14.55 -30.34 -13.69
N ASN A 185 -14.44 -31.62 -14.06
CA ASN A 185 -15.52 -32.58 -13.88
C ASN A 185 -15.86 -32.78 -12.40
N VAL A 186 -14.90 -32.86 -11.48
CA VAL A 186 -15.20 -32.97 -10.03
C VAL A 186 -16.04 -31.78 -9.53
N THR A 187 -15.85 -30.57 -10.08
CA THR A 187 -16.74 -29.42 -9.77
C THR A 187 -18.14 -29.52 -10.37
N ARG A 188 -18.30 -30.22 -11.50
CA ARG A 188 -19.60 -30.44 -12.15
C ARG A 188 -20.53 -31.27 -11.27
N TRP A 189 -19.99 -32.20 -10.48
CA TRP A 189 -20.77 -33.07 -9.59
C TRP A 189 -21.18 -32.41 -8.27
N LYS A 190 -20.70 -31.19 -7.97
CA LYS A 190 -20.99 -30.44 -6.74
C LYS A 190 -22.06 -29.34 -6.93
N ASP A 191 -22.89 -29.40 -7.98
CA ASP A 191 -23.90 -28.38 -8.33
C ASP A 191 -23.36 -26.94 -8.48
N ASN A 192 -22.05 -26.81 -8.72
CA ASN A 192 -21.37 -25.53 -8.92
C ASN A 192 -21.34 -25.09 -10.39
N TYR A 193 -22.16 -25.70 -11.24
CA TYR A 193 -22.23 -25.47 -12.68
C TYR A 193 -23.62 -24.93 -13.07
N ILE A 194 -23.65 -23.91 -13.93
CA ILE A 194 -24.89 -23.48 -14.58
C ILE A 194 -24.64 -23.46 -16.08
N THR A 195 -25.26 -24.40 -16.80
CA THR A 195 -25.21 -24.47 -18.26
C THR A 195 -26.55 -24.01 -18.82
N SER A 196 -26.51 -22.94 -19.62
CA SER A 196 -27.66 -22.50 -20.43
C SER A 196 -27.33 -22.70 -21.91
N TYR A 197 -28.34 -23.04 -22.71
CA TYR A 197 -28.20 -23.16 -24.16
C TYR A 197 -27.82 -21.82 -24.81
N GLU A 198 -28.23 -20.70 -24.20
CA GLU A 198 -27.91 -19.36 -24.68
C GLU A 198 -28.00 -18.34 -23.54
N TYR A 199 -26.86 -17.93 -22.99
CA TYR A 199 -26.77 -16.71 -22.20
C TYR A 199 -26.66 -15.49 -23.12
N PRO A 200 -27.55 -14.47 -22.99
CA PRO A 200 -27.23 -13.15 -23.50
C PRO A 200 -25.92 -12.69 -22.86
N VAL A 201 -25.12 -11.92 -23.61
CA VAL A 201 -23.78 -11.49 -23.16
C VAL A 201 -23.82 -10.80 -21.79
N ASN A 202 -24.92 -10.10 -21.47
CA ASN A 202 -25.13 -9.46 -20.17
C ASN A 202 -25.17 -10.44 -19.00
N ASP A 203 -25.71 -11.64 -19.19
CA ASP A 203 -25.79 -12.64 -18.12
C ASP A 203 -24.42 -13.24 -17.78
N ILE A 204 -23.52 -13.31 -18.77
CA ILE A 204 -22.11 -13.65 -18.53
C ILE A 204 -21.51 -12.61 -17.59
N PHE A 205 -21.68 -11.33 -17.90
CA PHE A 205 -21.16 -10.25 -17.06
C PHE A 205 -21.80 -10.24 -15.67
N ASN A 206 -23.10 -10.49 -15.55
CA ASN A 206 -23.80 -10.64 -14.26
C ASN A 206 -23.25 -11.81 -13.44
N ALA A 207 -22.91 -12.94 -14.08
CA ALA A 207 -22.29 -14.08 -13.42
C ALA A 207 -20.86 -13.74 -12.91
N LEU A 208 -20.06 -13.06 -13.75
CA LEU A 208 -18.71 -12.61 -13.39
C LEU A 208 -18.72 -11.59 -12.24
N GLU A 209 -19.73 -10.72 -12.19
CA GLU A 209 -19.93 -9.79 -11.08
C GLU A 209 -20.25 -10.48 -9.75
N LYS A 210 -20.97 -11.62 -9.81
CA LYS A 210 -21.24 -12.51 -8.67
C LYS A 210 -20.06 -13.43 -8.33
N ASN A 211 -18.83 -13.06 -8.74
CA ASN A 211 -17.60 -13.83 -8.54
C ASN A 211 -17.62 -15.26 -9.13
N LYS A 212 -18.45 -15.51 -10.14
CA LYS A 212 -18.39 -16.75 -10.92
C LYS A 212 -17.38 -16.61 -12.04
N LEU A 213 -16.92 -17.74 -12.54
CA LEU A 213 -15.97 -17.82 -13.65
C LEU A 213 -16.70 -18.21 -14.93
N PHE A 214 -16.28 -17.71 -16.07
CA PHE A 214 -16.85 -18.11 -17.35
C PHE A 214 -15.81 -18.86 -18.20
N LEU A 215 -16.10 -20.10 -18.57
CA LEU A 215 -15.22 -20.90 -19.43
C LEU A 215 -15.57 -20.64 -20.90
N GLY A 216 -14.54 -20.35 -21.69
CA GLY A 216 -14.72 -19.96 -23.08
C GLY A 216 -13.43 -20.13 -23.89
N GLU A 217 -13.56 -20.13 -25.21
CA GLU A 217 -12.40 -20.07 -26.07
C GLU A 217 -11.73 -18.70 -26.00
N THR A 218 -10.40 -18.66 -25.91
CA THR A 218 -9.60 -17.44 -25.77
C THR A 218 -9.92 -16.38 -26.83
N HIS A 219 -10.12 -16.78 -28.10
CA HIS A 219 -10.46 -15.83 -29.16
C HIS A 219 -11.82 -15.14 -28.93
N TYR A 220 -12.84 -15.92 -28.54
CA TYR A 220 -14.16 -15.38 -28.21
C TYR A 220 -14.10 -14.48 -26.97
N LEU A 221 -13.39 -14.90 -25.92
CA LEU A 221 -13.22 -14.10 -24.71
C LEU A 221 -12.50 -12.77 -24.98
N LYS A 222 -11.45 -12.76 -25.82
CA LYS A 222 -10.74 -11.53 -26.22
C LYS A 222 -11.67 -10.55 -26.94
N THR A 223 -12.51 -11.06 -27.84
CA THR A 223 -13.52 -10.24 -28.54
C THR A 223 -14.54 -9.66 -27.56
N LEU A 224 -15.08 -10.48 -26.64
CA LEU A 224 -16.02 -10.01 -25.61
C LEU A 224 -15.44 -8.91 -24.72
N ILE A 225 -14.19 -9.07 -24.27
CA ILE A 225 -13.50 -8.05 -23.46
C ILE A 225 -13.32 -6.76 -24.27
N PHE A 226 -12.93 -6.87 -25.53
CA PHE A 226 -12.69 -5.72 -26.39
C PHE A 226 -13.99 -4.95 -26.69
N GLU A 227 -15.08 -5.65 -27.01
CA GLU A 227 -16.39 -5.03 -27.23
C GLU A 227 -16.89 -4.32 -25.96
N ASN A 228 -16.76 -4.95 -24.79
CA ASN A 228 -17.09 -4.33 -23.52
C ASN A 228 -16.24 -3.07 -23.25
N TYR A 229 -14.94 -3.15 -23.52
CA TYR A 229 -14.01 -2.03 -23.38
C TYR A 229 -14.38 -0.85 -24.30
N ILE A 230 -14.71 -1.12 -25.56
CA ILE A 230 -15.16 -0.09 -26.51
C ILE A 230 -16.46 0.55 -26.01
N ASN A 231 -17.44 -0.26 -25.58
CA ASN A 231 -18.71 0.26 -25.09
C ASN A 231 -18.52 1.20 -23.89
N LYS A 232 -17.70 0.79 -22.91
CA LYS A 232 -17.36 1.63 -21.74
C LYS A 232 -16.54 2.87 -22.11
N THR A 233 -15.72 2.78 -23.14
CA THR A 233 -14.98 3.93 -23.66
C THR A 233 -15.93 4.96 -24.28
N ARG A 234 -16.97 4.52 -25.01
CA ARG A 234 -18.01 5.42 -25.53
C ARG A 234 -18.80 6.12 -24.42
N GLN A 235 -18.93 5.48 -23.25
CA GLN A 235 -19.58 6.04 -22.06
C GLN A 235 -18.68 7.00 -21.24
N HIS A 236 -17.46 7.31 -21.69
CA HIS A 236 -16.53 8.22 -21.01
C HIS A 236 -16.17 7.80 -19.57
N LEU A 237 -16.15 6.49 -19.31
CA LEU A 237 -15.74 5.95 -18.01
C LEU A 237 -14.21 6.04 -17.81
N ASN A 238 -13.79 6.20 -16.55
CA ASN A 238 -12.39 6.19 -16.15
C ASN A 238 -11.69 4.88 -16.55
N HIS A 239 -10.36 4.92 -16.73
CA HIS A 239 -9.57 3.74 -17.17
C HIS A 239 -9.76 2.51 -16.27
N ARG A 240 -9.82 2.70 -14.95
CA ARG A 240 -10.05 1.63 -13.97
C ARG A 240 -11.37 0.90 -14.20
N ASP A 241 -12.43 1.63 -14.54
CA ASP A 241 -13.78 1.09 -14.72
C ASP A 241 -13.99 0.49 -16.11
N ARG A 242 -13.13 0.84 -17.08
CA ARG A 242 -13.07 0.23 -18.41
C ARG A 242 -12.50 -1.20 -18.36
N CYS A 243 -11.51 -1.44 -17.50
CA CYS A 243 -10.78 -2.71 -17.43
C CYS A 243 -11.33 -3.66 -16.35
N THR A 244 -12.57 -4.13 -16.47
CA THR A 244 -13.23 -4.93 -15.40
C THR A 244 -12.97 -6.43 -15.45
N TYR A 245 -12.50 -6.97 -16.57
CA TYR A 245 -12.34 -8.41 -16.77
C TYR A 245 -10.92 -8.77 -17.19
N VAL A 246 -10.55 -10.02 -16.96
CA VAL A 246 -9.26 -10.58 -17.31
C VAL A 246 -9.37 -12.07 -17.62
N ILE A 247 -8.54 -12.55 -18.54
CA ILE A 247 -8.44 -13.97 -18.90
C ILE A 247 -7.33 -14.60 -18.08
N MET A 248 -7.54 -15.83 -17.64
CA MET A 248 -6.51 -16.66 -17.01
C MET A 248 -5.29 -16.80 -17.96
N PRO A 249 -4.06 -16.61 -17.47
CA PRO A 249 -2.88 -16.66 -18.35
C PRO A 249 -2.63 -18.06 -18.91
N ASN A 250 -2.92 -19.11 -18.15
CA ASN A 250 -2.70 -20.48 -18.56
C ASN A 250 -3.95 -21.05 -19.24
N THR A 251 -3.73 -21.90 -20.24
CA THR A 251 -4.79 -22.58 -21.00
C THR A 251 -5.17 -23.88 -20.33
N ILE A 252 -6.47 -24.19 -20.31
CA ILE A 252 -7.02 -25.45 -19.79
C ILE A 252 -6.77 -26.57 -20.80
N TYR A 253 -7.07 -26.30 -22.06
CA TYR A 253 -7.06 -27.31 -23.11
C TYR A 253 -6.87 -26.67 -24.49
N LEU A 254 -6.24 -27.42 -25.40
CA LEU A 254 -6.00 -27.01 -26.79
C LEU A 254 -6.85 -27.85 -27.72
N ILE A 255 -7.59 -27.19 -28.61
CA ILE A 255 -8.54 -27.82 -29.51
C ILE A 255 -8.16 -27.50 -30.95
N ASN A 256 -7.92 -28.54 -31.74
CA ASN A 256 -7.71 -28.37 -33.17
C ASN A 256 -9.04 -28.23 -33.89
N LYS A 257 -9.12 -27.30 -34.83
CA LYS A 257 -10.31 -27.05 -35.64
C LYS A 257 -10.02 -27.22 -37.12
N ALA A 258 -10.99 -27.77 -37.83
CA ALA A 258 -10.90 -28.08 -39.26
C ALA A 258 -12.27 -28.01 -39.92
N PHE A 259 -12.28 -27.98 -41.26
CA PHE A 259 -13.51 -28.14 -42.03
C PHE A 259 -13.90 -29.62 -42.09
N ALA A 260 -15.20 -29.89 -42.11
CA ALA A 260 -15.73 -31.25 -42.18
C ALA A 260 -16.23 -31.58 -43.59
N PHE A 261 -15.82 -32.75 -44.08
CA PHE A 261 -16.25 -33.34 -45.34
C PHE A 261 -17.08 -34.59 -45.07
N PRO A 262 -18.07 -34.89 -45.94
CA PRO A 262 -18.73 -36.19 -45.87
C PRO A 262 -17.72 -37.31 -46.05
N ILE A 263 -18.01 -38.48 -45.49
CA ILE A 263 -17.15 -39.66 -45.59
C ILE A 263 -16.91 -39.98 -47.08
N ASN A 264 -15.67 -40.31 -47.42
CA ASN A 264 -15.23 -40.64 -48.78
C ASN A 264 -15.36 -39.51 -49.83
N SER A 265 -15.36 -38.24 -49.39
CA SER A 265 -15.37 -37.10 -50.32
C SER A 265 -14.05 -36.91 -51.05
N THR A 266 -14.10 -36.81 -52.39
CA THR A 266 -12.94 -36.45 -53.24
C THR A 266 -12.48 -35.00 -53.04
N LEU A 267 -13.38 -34.13 -52.59
CA LEU A 267 -13.12 -32.70 -52.38
C LEU A 267 -12.04 -32.45 -51.32
N LYS A 268 -11.91 -33.34 -50.34
CA LYS A 268 -10.92 -33.21 -49.26
C LYS A 268 -9.50 -33.02 -49.80
N LYS A 269 -9.10 -33.76 -50.83
CA LYS A 269 -7.74 -33.69 -51.40
C LYS A 269 -7.48 -32.35 -52.10
N LEU A 270 -8.47 -31.87 -52.86
CA LEU A 270 -8.38 -30.60 -53.58
C LEU A 270 -8.30 -29.41 -52.61
N PHE A 271 -9.21 -29.37 -51.63
CA PHE A 271 -9.23 -28.29 -50.65
C PHE A 271 -8.04 -28.31 -49.70
N ASN A 272 -7.58 -29.48 -49.25
CA ASN A 272 -6.44 -29.54 -48.34
C ASN A 272 -5.19 -28.89 -48.95
N LYS A 273 -4.96 -29.05 -50.25
CA LYS A 273 -3.82 -28.40 -50.93
C LYS A 273 -3.89 -26.88 -50.82
N GLU A 274 -5.05 -26.30 -51.13
CA GLU A 274 -5.25 -24.84 -51.06
C GLU A 274 -5.25 -24.32 -49.62
N LEU A 275 -5.85 -25.05 -48.69
CA LEU A 275 -5.90 -24.68 -47.27
C LEU A 275 -4.50 -24.64 -46.65
N ILE A 276 -3.63 -25.59 -46.99
CA ILE A 276 -2.22 -25.55 -46.55
C ILE A 276 -1.52 -24.30 -47.09
N THR A 277 -1.74 -23.93 -48.36
CA THR A 277 -1.17 -22.71 -48.96
C THR A 277 -1.68 -21.44 -48.25
N LEU A 278 -2.98 -21.38 -47.92
CA LEU A 278 -3.58 -20.26 -47.17
C LEU A 278 -3.05 -20.13 -45.74
N MET A 279 -2.76 -21.26 -45.09
CA MET A 279 -2.14 -21.27 -43.77
C MET A 279 -0.68 -20.85 -43.84
N ALA A 280 0.09 -21.40 -44.80
CA ALA A 280 1.51 -21.10 -44.99
C ALA A 280 1.75 -19.63 -45.35
N SER A 281 0.84 -19.00 -46.10
CA SER A 281 0.88 -17.57 -46.41
C SER A 281 0.49 -16.66 -45.24
N GLY A 282 -0.07 -17.20 -44.15
CA GLY A 282 -0.49 -16.43 -42.98
C GLY A 282 -1.78 -15.61 -43.15
N ILE A 283 -2.49 -15.76 -44.29
CA ILE A 283 -3.75 -15.07 -44.56
C ILE A 283 -4.80 -15.42 -43.49
N MET A 284 -4.85 -16.69 -43.08
CA MET A 284 -5.78 -17.17 -42.06
C MET A 284 -5.56 -16.47 -40.71
N THR A 285 -4.30 -16.36 -40.28
CA THR A 285 -3.90 -15.68 -39.04
C THR A 285 -4.26 -14.20 -39.08
N ARG A 286 -4.04 -13.55 -40.23
CA ARG A 286 -4.41 -12.14 -40.44
C ARG A 286 -5.92 -11.91 -40.32
N GLU A 287 -6.75 -12.72 -40.99
CA GLU A 287 -8.21 -12.55 -40.92
C GLU A 287 -8.74 -12.84 -39.51
N LYS A 288 -8.18 -13.83 -38.80
CA LYS A 288 -8.52 -14.09 -37.39
C LYS A 288 -8.24 -12.87 -36.49
N LEU A 289 -7.12 -12.18 -36.71
CA LEU A 289 -6.72 -11.03 -35.89
C LEU A 289 -7.32 -9.70 -36.35
N ARG A 290 -7.92 -9.64 -37.53
CA ARG A 290 -8.41 -8.39 -38.16
C ARG A 290 -9.36 -7.56 -37.30
N LYS A 291 -10.21 -8.21 -36.48
CA LYS A 291 -11.18 -7.53 -35.60
C LYS A 291 -10.64 -7.25 -34.19
N LEU A 292 -9.46 -7.76 -33.86
CA LEU A 292 -8.83 -7.59 -32.56
C LEU A 292 -7.76 -6.51 -32.63
N PRO A 293 -7.53 -5.77 -31.53
CA PRO A 293 -6.45 -4.80 -31.47
C PRO A 293 -5.09 -5.52 -31.47
N ILE A 294 -4.10 -4.87 -32.08
CA ILE A 294 -2.71 -5.37 -32.13
C ILE A 294 -2.09 -5.38 -30.73
N ALA A 295 -2.44 -4.38 -29.90
CA ALA A 295 -2.02 -4.29 -28.51
C ALA A 295 -3.04 -4.95 -27.57
N GLN A 296 -2.54 -5.59 -26.50
CA GLN A 296 -3.41 -6.19 -25.49
C GLN A 296 -4.22 -5.12 -24.75
N VAL A 297 -5.54 -5.31 -24.72
CA VAL A 297 -6.45 -4.45 -23.98
C VAL A 297 -6.23 -4.69 -22.49
N CYS A 298 -5.89 -3.62 -21.76
CA CYS A 298 -5.72 -3.63 -20.32
C CYS A 298 -4.69 -4.70 -19.83
N PRO A 299 -3.38 -4.51 -20.05
CA PRO A 299 -2.37 -5.47 -19.58
C PRO A 299 -2.41 -5.64 -18.06
N LEU A 300 -2.04 -6.83 -17.59
CA LEU A 300 -1.84 -7.09 -16.15
C LEU A 300 -0.58 -6.42 -15.64
N ASP A 301 0.49 -6.42 -16.45
CA ASP A 301 1.71 -5.68 -16.16
C ASP A 301 1.60 -4.26 -16.70
N LEU A 302 1.22 -3.32 -15.84
CA LEU A 302 1.21 -1.89 -16.11
C LEU A 302 2.65 -1.31 -16.09
N ARG A 303 3.59 -1.96 -16.77
CA ARG A 303 5.04 -1.64 -16.74
C ARG A 303 5.37 -0.17 -17.08
N SER A 304 4.44 0.56 -17.67
CA SER A 304 4.63 1.93 -18.18
C SER A 304 3.66 2.98 -17.63
N THR A 305 2.71 2.64 -16.76
CA THR A 305 1.80 3.67 -16.20
C THR A 305 2.14 3.89 -14.73
N GLU A 306 2.66 5.07 -14.42
CA GLU A 306 2.90 5.50 -13.06
C GLU A 306 1.59 5.51 -12.27
N ARG A 307 1.50 4.66 -11.26
CA ARG A 307 0.35 4.63 -10.36
C ARG A 307 0.46 5.79 -9.37
N GLN A 308 -0.58 6.62 -9.30
CA GLN A 308 -0.70 7.64 -8.26
C GLN A 308 -1.05 6.99 -6.91
N LEU A 309 -0.47 7.51 -5.83
CA LEU A 309 -0.72 7.01 -4.48
C LEU A 309 -2.15 7.36 -4.04
N SER A 310 -2.90 6.38 -3.54
CA SER A 310 -4.27 6.59 -3.06
C SER A 310 -4.33 6.75 -1.54
N ILE A 311 -5.40 7.35 -1.03
CA ILE A 311 -5.65 7.46 0.43
C ILE A 311 -5.73 6.06 1.08
N ALA A 312 -6.22 5.06 0.33
CA ALA A 312 -6.31 3.69 0.81
C ALA A 312 -4.93 3.08 1.13
N ASP A 313 -3.91 3.43 0.34
CA ASP A 313 -2.53 2.96 0.54
C ASP A 313 -1.91 3.52 1.83
N LEU A 314 -2.31 4.73 2.22
CA LEU A 314 -1.86 5.40 3.45
C LEU A 314 -2.72 5.06 4.69
N SER A 315 -3.78 4.25 4.55
CA SER A 315 -4.73 3.98 5.64
C SER A 315 -4.07 3.47 6.93
N LEU A 316 -3.06 2.60 6.83
CA LEU A 316 -2.34 2.10 8.01
C LEU A 316 -1.60 3.21 8.76
N THR A 317 -1.00 4.18 8.06
CA THR A 317 -0.30 5.29 8.73
C THR A 317 -1.25 6.13 9.58
N PHE A 318 -2.44 6.43 9.05
CA PHE A 318 -3.47 7.15 9.80
C PHE A 318 -3.97 6.35 11.01
N LYS A 319 -4.17 5.03 10.86
CA LYS A 319 -4.58 4.15 11.98
C LYS A 319 -3.53 4.12 13.10
N VAL A 320 -2.24 4.06 12.75
CA VAL A 320 -1.14 4.05 13.73
C VAL A 320 -1.08 5.37 14.49
N ILE A 321 -1.21 6.51 13.79
CA ILE A 321 -1.22 7.83 14.42
C ILE A 321 -2.39 7.96 15.39
N LEU A 322 -3.60 7.57 14.96
CA LEU A 322 -4.79 7.61 15.80
C LEU A 322 -4.61 6.75 17.07
N ALA A 323 -4.12 5.51 16.91
CA ALA A 323 -3.84 4.63 18.02
C ALA A 323 -2.79 5.21 18.98
N GLY A 324 -1.74 5.85 18.46
CA GLY A 324 -0.70 6.51 19.25
C GLY A 324 -1.24 7.63 20.13
N TYR A 325 -2.09 8.52 19.57
CA TYR A 325 -2.74 9.58 20.35
C TYR A 325 -3.70 9.02 21.41
N MET A 326 -4.43 7.96 21.10
CA MET A 326 -5.31 7.30 22.07
C MET A 326 -4.53 6.72 23.25
N ILE A 327 -3.41 6.04 22.98
CA ILE A 327 -2.54 5.47 24.03
C ILE A 327 -1.93 6.61 24.89
N ALA A 328 -1.44 7.68 24.26
CA ALA A 328 -0.89 8.83 24.97
C ALA A 328 -1.92 9.50 25.88
N MET A 329 -3.16 9.65 25.41
CA MET A 329 -4.26 10.18 26.20
C MET A 329 -4.56 9.29 27.41
N ILE A 330 -4.63 7.96 27.21
CA ILE A 330 -4.85 7.00 28.30
C ILE A 330 -3.74 7.09 29.36
N ILE A 331 -2.48 7.14 28.96
CA ILE A 331 -1.34 7.27 29.88
C ILE A 331 -1.44 8.58 30.67
N PHE A 332 -1.74 9.69 30.00
CA PHE A 332 -1.90 10.99 30.66
C PHE A 332 -3.05 11.00 31.68
N VAL A 333 -4.18 10.37 31.36
CA VAL A 333 -5.30 10.21 32.30
C VAL A 333 -4.91 9.31 33.48
N LEU A 334 -4.19 8.22 33.23
CA LEU A 334 -3.71 7.35 34.30
C LEU A 334 -2.74 8.09 35.24
N GLU A 335 -1.82 8.90 34.71
CA GLU A 335 -0.94 9.73 35.54
C GLU A 335 -1.72 10.74 36.40
N ILE A 336 -2.73 11.39 35.81
CA ILE A 336 -3.62 12.29 36.54
C ILE A 336 -4.38 11.55 37.63
N LEU A 337 -4.94 10.37 37.33
CA LEU A 337 -5.68 9.54 38.28
C LEU A 337 -4.78 9.05 39.42
N ILE A 338 -3.58 8.57 39.11
CA ILE A 338 -2.59 8.14 40.12
C ILE A 338 -2.22 9.33 41.02
N ASN A 339 -1.93 10.50 40.46
CA ASN A 339 -1.59 11.67 41.24
C ASN A 339 -2.78 12.16 42.08
N TRP A 340 -4.00 12.08 41.55
CA TRP A 340 -5.22 12.41 42.26
C TRP A 340 -5.48 11.44 43.42
N LEU A 341 -5.33 10.13 43.21
CA LEU A 341 -5.45 9.09 44.24
C LEU A 341 -4.39 9.25 45.33
N VAL A 342 -3.13 9.51 44.97
CA VAL A 342 -2.05 9.77 45.94
C VAL A 342 -2.34 11.03 46.76
N LYS A 343 -2.82 12.11 46.14
CA LYS A 343 -3.24 13.33 46.85
C LYS A 343 -4.46 13.08 47.74
N PHE A 344 -5.44 12.30 47.29
CA PHE A 344 -6.63 11.95 48.05
C PHE A 344 -6.29 11.09 49.27
N TYR A 345 -5.38 10.11 49.12
CA TYR A 345 -4.86 9.30 50.21
C TYR A 345 -4.08 10.15 51.23
N LYS A 346 -3.22 11.07 50.76
CA LYS A 346 -2.52 12.04 51.63
C LYS A 346 -3.51 12.98 52.36
N ARG A 347 -4.62 13.39 51.71
CA ARG A 347 -5.68 14.22 52.34
C ARG A 347 -6.46 13.44 53.39
N ARG A 348 -6.85 12.18 53.15
CA ARG A 348 -7.50 11.32 54.16
C ARG A 348 -6.59 11.05 55.36
N LYS A 349 -5.29 10.81 55.15
CA LYS A 349 -4.31 10.63 56.26
C LYS A 349 -4.15 11.90 57.11
N LYS A 350 -4.29 13.10 56.53
CA LYS A 350 -4.30 14.37 57.29
C LYS A 350 -5.59 14.62 58.08
N ILE A 351 -6.73 14.11 57.62
CA ILE A 351 -8.03 14.21 58.34
C ILE A 351 -8.06 13.24 59.53
N GLY A 352 -7.54 12.01 59.39
CA GLY A 352 -7.40 11.09 60.52
C GLY A 352 -6.48 11.60 61.64
N ARG A 353 -5.37 12.28 61.30
CA ARG A 353 -4.44 12.85 62.29
C ARG A 353 -4.93 14.13 62.98
N LYS A 354 -6.00 14.77 62.49
CA LYS A 354 -6.65 15.91 63.17
C LYS A 354 -7.69 15.47 64.20
N SER A 355 -8.24 14.25 64.08
CA SER A 355 -9.14 13.68 65.08
C SER A 355 -8.41 13.28 66.38
N ASP A 356 -7.13 12.91 66.30
CA ASP A 356 -6.32 12.54 67.47
C ASP A 356 -5.68 13.74 68.19
N ARG A 357 -5.86 14.98 67.70
CA ARG A 357 -5.29 16.18 68.34
C ARG A 357 -6.29 17.07 69.06
N THR A 358 -7.56 16.66 69.15
CA THR A 358 -8.58 17.32 70.00
C THR A 358 -8.67 16.77 71.42
N PHE A 359 -7.87 15.76 71.78
CA PHE A 359 -7.69 15.31 73.17
C PHE A 359 -6.21 15.43 73.55
N PHE A 360 -5.74 16.62 73.88
CA PHE A 360 -4.78 16.87 74.97
C PHE A 360 -4.48 18.37 75.03
N CYS A 361 -5.08 19.05 76.01
CA CYS A 361 -4.75 20.42 76.38
C CYS A 361 -4.04 20.42 77.75
N LYS A 362 -2.90 21.12 77.79
CA LYS A 362 -2.21 21.76 78.94
C LYS A 362 -1.45 20.90 79.96
N TRP A 363 -0.13 21.13 80.03
CA TRP A 363 0.47 21.87 81.16
C TRP A 363 1.81 22.54 80.79
N LYS A 364 2.27 23.44 81.68
CA LYS A 364 3.00 24.70 81.44
C LYS A 364 4.44 24.64 81.98
N ARG A 365 5.45 25.21 81.27
CA ARG A 365 6.60 25.89 81.92
C ARG A 365 7.31 26.87 80.98
N LYS A 366 7.80 27.95 81.60
CA LYS A 366 8.28 29.23 81.05
C LYS A 366 9.80 29.27 81.22
N SER A 367 10.60 29.57 80.19
CA SER A 367 11.90 30.27 80.33
C SER A 367 12.41 30.79 78.97
N ASN A 368 13.21 31.84 79.08
CA ASN A 368 13.54 32.89 78.12
C ASN A 368 14.48 32.55 76.93
N ASP A 369 14.43 33.47 75.96
CA ASP A 369 15.47 34.01 75.06
C ASP A 369 16.24 33.08 74.11
N SER A 370 16.00 33.24 72.80
CA SER A 370 16.85 34.08 71.91
C SER A 370 16.62 33.83 70.41
N LEU A 371 16.44 34.94 69.68
CA LEU A 371 16.77 35.24 68.27
C LEU A 371 16.22 34.36 67.10
N ILE A 372 15.39 35.04 66.29
CA ILE A 372 14.86 34.68 64.95
C ILE A 372 15.91 35.07 63.88
N PRO A 373 16.00 34.40 62.70
CA PRO A 373 15.27 34.86 61.53
C PRO A 373 14.42 33.77 60.82
N GLN A 374 13.18 34.15 60.48
CA GLN A 374 12.29 33.45 59.57
C GLN A 374 12.66 33.79 58.13
N LEU A 375 12.60 32.79 57.23
CA LEU A 375 12.55 33.03 55.79
C LEU A 375 11.08 32.96 55.32
N VAL A 376 10.62 34.12 54.89
CA VAL A 376 9.28 34.44 54.37
C VAL A 376 9.13 33.88 52.95
N TYR A 377 8.00 33.21 52.66
CA TYR A 377 7.47 33.10 51.30
C TYR A 377 6.24 34.01 51.19
N THR A 378 6.38 35.11 50.46
CA THR A 378 5.26 35.96 50.04
C THR A 378 4.58 35.39 48.80
N THR A 379 3.33 35.01 48.95
CA THR A 379 2.33 34.99 47.87
C THR A 379 1.57 36.32 47.88
N LYS A 380 1.38 36.94 46.71
CA LYS A 380 0.24 37.83 46.48
C LYS A 380 -0.09 37.93 44.99
N ASN A 381 -1.34 37.61 44.69
CA ASN A 381 -2.01 37.92 43.43
C ASN A 381 -2.55 39.37 43.46
N GLN A 382 -2.93 39.82 42.25
CA GLN A 382 -3.85 40.90 41.89
C GLN A 382 -3.22 42.24 41.49
N LEU A 383 -3.35 42.55 40.19
CA LEU A 383 -3.98 43.78 39.72
C LEU A 383 -4.28 43.64 38.21
N PHE A 384 -5.52 43.27 37.91
CA PHE A 384 -6.19 43.56 36.65
C PHE A 384 -6.70 45.00 36.76
N ASP A 385 -6.37 45.85 35.80
CA ASP A 385 -7.08 47.12 35.64
C ASP A 385 -7.52 47.30 34.18
N LYS A 386 -8.78 47.73 34.05
CA LYS A 386 -9.54 47.93 32.81
C LYS A 386 -9.07 49.20 32.11
N ARG A 387 -8.82 49.15 30.79
CA ARG A 387 -9.15 50.26 29.89
C ARG A 387 -9.68 49.75 28.54
N ASN A 388 -10.91 50.14 28.24
CA ASN A 388 -11.54 50.12 26.91
C ASN A 388 -10.72 50.96 25.92
N ILE A 389 -10.77 50.62 24.63
CA ILE A 389 -11.01 51.55 23.49
C ILE A 389 -11.19 50.73 22.19
N GLN A 390 -12.09 51.25 21.34
CA GLN A 390 -12.71 50.67 20.13
C GLN A 390 -11.78 50.32 18.96
N LEU A 391 -12.26 49.39 18.12
CA LEU A 391 -11.84 49.24 16.72
C LEU A 391 -12.17 50.50 15.90
N PRO A 392 -11.38 50.77 14.84
CA PRO A 392 -12.02 50.80 13.51
C PRO A 392 -11.21 50.07 12.43
N PHE A 393 -11.96 49.46 11.52
CA PHE A 393 -11.55 49.02 10.18
C PHE A 393 -11.02 50.19 9.34
N SER A 394 -10.02 49.96 8.49
CA SER A 394 -9.96 50.52 7.12
C SER A 394 -8.89 49.84 6.25
N ASN A 395 -9.22 49.75 4.97
CA ASN A 395 -8.54 49.09 3.85
C ASN A 395 -7.63 50.06 3.07
N ILE A 396 -6.71 49.51 2.23
CA ILE A 396 -6.04 50.10 1.02
C ILE A 396 -4.75 50.94 1.28
N PRO A 397 -3.74 51.04 0.37
CA PRO A 397 -3.19 50.13 -0.66
C PRO A 397 -1.66 49.85 -0.48
N TYR A 398 -1.13 48.96 -1.32
CA TYR A 398 0.29 48.71 -1.53
C TYR A 398 0.99 49.87 -2.26
N ASP A 399 2.07 50.40 -1.69
CA ASP A 399 3.08 51.16 -2.44
C ASP A 399 4.46 50.59 -2.13
N ILE A 400 4.99 49.78 -3.05
CA ILE A 400 6.36 49.29 -3.02
C ILE A 400 7.25 50.43 -3.54
N VAL A 401 7.76 51.24 -2.62
CA VAL A 401 8.79 52.23 -2.89
C VAL A 401 10.02 51.51 -3.47
N GLN A 402 10.52 52.03 -4.60
CA GLN A 402 11.65 51.51 -5.37
C GLN A 402 12.88 51.18 -4.48
N GLY A 403 13.03 49.92 -4.11
CA GLY A 403 14.16 49.43 -3.31
C GLY A 403 15.43 49.34 -4.17
N LYS A 404 16.50 49.99 -3.72
CA LYS A 404 17.84 49.91 -4.33
C LYS A 404 18.38 48.47 -4.20
N LYS A 405 18.79 47.85 -5.30
CA LYS A 405 19.26 46.45 -5.35
C LYS A 405 20.71 46.34 -4.86
N TYR A 406 20.99 45.45 -3.93
CA TYR A 406 22.35 45.18 -3.41
C TYR A 406 22.70 43.70 -3.52
N CYS A 407 23.93 43.38 -3.94
CA CYS A 407 24.45 42.03 -4.00
C CYS A 407 25.41 41.79 -2.84
N ILE A 408 25.12 40.79 -2.01
CA ILE A 408 25.95 40.38 -0.87
C ILE A 408 26.20 38.88 -1.01
N ASN A 409 27.48 38.47 -1.06
CA ASN A 409 27.91 37.08 -1.23
C ASN A 409 27.24 36.36 -2.42
N GLY A 410 27.07 37.05 -3.54
CA GLY A 410 26.52 36.48 -4.78
C GLY A 410 24.99 36.29 -4.78
N ARG A 411 24.26 36.84 -3.80
CA ARG A 411 22.80 36.88 -3.80
C ARG A 411 22.29 38.32 -3.81
N ASP A 412 21.27 38.56 -4.60
CA ASP A 412 20.63 39.86 -4.74
C ASP A 412 19.53 40.06 -3.68
N TYR A 413 19.52 41.23 -3.04
CA TYR A 413 18.55 41.63 -2.03
C TYR A 413 17.94 43.01 -2.35
N TYR A 414 16.68 43.20 -1.97
CA TYR A 414 16.09 44.53 -1.82
C TYR A 414 16.31 45.02 -0.38
N ILE A 415 16.74 46.27 -0.23
CA ILE A 415 16.77 46.96 1.06
C ILE A 415 15.46 47.72 1.20
N VAL A 416 14.68 47.39 2.22
CA VAL A 416 13.46 48.12 2.59
C VAL A 416 13.66 48.69 3.99
N PHE A 417 13.36 49.98 4.13
CA PHE A 417 13.38 50.67 5.41
C PHE A 417 12.00 50.57 6.06
N ASP A 418 11.94 50.13 7.32
CA ASP A 418 10.71 50.12 8.10
C ASP A 418 10.35 51.55 8.55
N ARG A 419 9.10 51.78 8.96
CA ARG A 419 8.63 53.12 9.40
C ARG A 419 9.38 53.68 10.60
N TYR A 420 10.10 52.82 11.33
CA TYR A 420 10.94 53.19 12.47
C TYR A 420 12.43 53.36 12.11
N GLY A 421 12.80 53.27 10.83
CA GLY A 421 14.16 53.50 10.34
C GLY A 421 15.04 52.25 10.25
N ASP A 422 14.55 51.08 10.67
CA ASP A 422 15.29 49.82 10.63
C ASP A 422 15.42 49.28 9.19
N GLN A 423 16.63 48.85 8.82
CA GLN A 423 16.90 48.24 7.51
C GLN A 423 16.57 46.75 7.53
N ARG A 424 15.72 46.29 6.60
CA ARG A 424 15.45 44.87 6.34
C ARG A 424 15.87 44.47 4.93
N LEU A 425 16.57 43.34 4.85
CA LEU A 425 17.02 42.73 3.59
C LEU A 425 16.03 41.65 3.16
N ILE A 426 15.46 41.79 1.96
CA ILE A 426 14.55 40.79 1.37
C ILE A 426 15.28 40.11 0.20
N PRO A 427 15.54 38.79 0.27
CA PRO A 427 16.21 38.07 -0.82
C PRO A 427 15.32 38.02 -2.07
N ILE A 428 15.91 38.32 -3.23
CA ILE A 428 15.22 38.21 -4.52
C ILE A 428 15.22 36.73 -4.90
N ARG A 429 14.04 36.10 -4.90
CA ARG A 429 13.88 34.73 -5.41
C ARG A 429 13.94 34.77 -6.94
N THR A 430 14.79 33.95 -7.53
CA THR A 430 14.86 33.77 -8.99
C THR A 430 13.52 33.27 -9.53
N PRO A 431 13.09 33.69 -10.74
CA PRO A 431 11.83 33.28 -11.36
C PRO A 431 11.87 31.84 -11.93
N SER A 432 12.60 30.93 -11.27
CA SER A 432 12.66 29.51 -11.65
C SER A 432 11.41 28.72 -11.25
N ALA A 433 10.47 29.34 -10.53
CA ALA A 433 9.18 28.74 -10.18
C ALA A 433 8.08 28.89 -11.25
N PHE A 434 8.32 29.64 -12.33
CA PHE A 434 7.35 29.83 -13.43
C PHE A 434 7.49 28.80 -14.57
N LEU A 435 8.54 27.97 -14.55
CA LEU A 435 8.82 27.00 -15.63
C LEU A 435 8.05 25.67 -15.50
N PHE A 436 7.22 25.49 -14.45
CA PHE A 436 6.50 24.24 -14.20
C PHE A 436 4.97 24.35 -14.31
N GLN A 437 4.43 25.41 -14.94
CA GLN A 437 2.98 25.63 -15.02
C GLN A 437 2.34 25.50 -16.41
N TYR A 438 3.03 24.92 -17.39
CA TYR A 438 2.42 24.56 -18.68
C TYR A 438 2.91 23.22 -19.21
N THR A 439 2.30 22.13 -18.75
CA THR A 439 2.02 20.96 -19.59
C THR A 439 0.67 20.40 -19.15
N ALA A 440 -0.32 20.58 -20.02
CA ALA A 440 -1.66 19.99 -19.98
C ALA A 440 -1.62 18.47 -20.13
#